data_AF-A0A939WUA5-F1
#
_entry.id   AF-A0A939WUA5-F1
#
_cell.length_a   1.000
_cell.length_b   1.000
_cell.length_c   1.000
_cell.angle_alpha   90.00
_cell.angle_beta   90.00
_cell.angle_gamma   90.00
#
_symmetry.space_group_name_H-M   'P 1'
#
loop_
_entity.id
_entity.type
_entity.pdbx_description
1 polymer ?
#
loop_
_entity_poly.entity_id
_entity_poly.type
_entity_poly.pdbx_seq_one_letter_code
_entity_poly.pdbx_strand_id
1 'polypeptide(L)'
;MKEKFNETATVNSEVLSGRVIVNGIYHKPKYKGKPGEYQQKWEEVALWPKYCPFCGKPYDIKEIYGPDTVELKENLYCTHVELNNWDYDEEDQMRPITYELSFRYYGVEVSAYLTTESLKDKRVDFSMVECASDLLASFEDIFISSNFLDDKIFELCKKHWDEVEGKDSEYNYDGTRQP
;
A
#
# COMPACT_ATOMS: atom_id res chain seq x y z
N MET A 1 22.37 -15.79 20.07
CA MET A 1 22.09 -16.04 18.64
C MET A 1 22.77 -14.90 17.89
N LYS A 2 23.76 -15.18 17.03
CA LYS A 2 24.53 -14.13 16.33
C LYS A 2 23.82 -13.83 15.01
N GLU A 3 23.07 -12.74 14.95
CA GLU A 3 22.57 -12.21 13.68
C GLU A 3 23.76 -11.70 12.87
N LYS A 4 24.02 -12.35 11.73
CA LYS A 4 25.00 -11.89 10.74
C LYS A 4 24.24 -11.09 9.69
N PHE A 5 24.03 -9.81 9.93
CA PHE A 5 23.71 -8.88 8.84
C PHE A 5 25.03 -8.40 8.24
N ASN A 6 25.39 -8.92 7.06
CA ASN A 6 26.43 -8.35 6.20
C ASN A 6 25.80 -7.29 5.27
N GLU A 7 24.95 -6.44 5.83
CA GLU A 7 24.22 -5.42 5.08
C GLU A 7 24.92 -4.09 5.31
N THR A 8 25.73 -3.65 4.35
CA THR A 8 26.08 -2.23 4.27
C THR A 8 24.86 -1.49 3.74
N ALA A 9 23.99 -1.05 4.66
CA ALA A 9 22.97 -0.07 4.38
C ALA A 9 23.58 1.33 4.55
N THR A 10 23.51 2.16 3.52
CA THR A 10 23.86 3.59 3.62
C THR A 10 22.58 4.39 3.63
N VAL A 11 22.47 5.32 4.57
CA VAL A 11 21.40 6.30 4.56
C VAL A 11 21.88 7.47 3.70
N ASN A 12 21.27 7.67 2.53
CA ASN A 12 21.43 8.89 1.77
C ASN A 12 20.32 9.87 2.18
N SER A 13 20.61 11.17 2.22
CA SER A 13 19.62 12.18 2.50
C SER A 13 19.70 13.25 1.44
N GLU A 14 18.65 13.42 0.65
CA GLU A 14 18.59 14.41 -0.41
C GLU A 14 17.60 15.51 -0.07
N VAL A 15 17.95 16.75 -0.43
CA VAL A 15 17.09 17.91 -0.25
C VAL A 15 16.40 18.23 -1.58
N LEU A 16 15.16 17.80 -1.74
CA LEU A 16 14.35 18.07 -2.93
C LEU A 16 13.22 19.03 -2.56
N SER A 17 13.20 20.20 -3.20
CA SER A 17 12.15 21.23 -3.02
C SER A 17 11.85 21.60 -1.55
N GLY A 18 12.90 21.72 -0.72
CA GLY A 18 12.77 22.08 0.70
C GLY A 18 12.39 20.92 1.62
N ARG A 19 12.39 19.68 1.13
CA ARG A 19 12.12 18.46 1.88
C ARG A 19 13.38 17.59 1.92
N VAL A 20 13.62 16.91 3.04
CA VAL A 20 14.64 15.86 3.13
C VAL A 20 13.99 14.52 2.87
N ILE A 21 14.40 13.88 1.78
CA ILE A 21 14.12 12.47 1.51
C ILE A 21 15.26 11.70 2.15
N VAL A 22 14.95 10.86 3.13
CA VAL A 22 15.93 9.92 3.70
C VAL A 22 15.76 8.61 2.96
N ASN A 23 16.78 8.24 2.23
CA ASN A 23 16.80 7.05 1.40
C ASN A 23 17.65 6.00 2.08
N GLY A 24 17.03 4.88 2.45
CA GLY A 24 17.77 3.67 2.78
C GLY A 24 18.30 3.07 1.48
N ILE A 25 19.61 2.96 1.35
CA ILE A 25 20.24 2.26 0.23
C ILE A 25 20.84 0.96 0.77
N TYR A 26 20.40 -0.19 0.26
CA TYR A 26 20.89 -1.49 0.71
C TYR A 26 21.46 -2.35 -0.42
N HIS A 27 22.37 -3.26 -0.07
CA HIS A 27 22.90 -4.28 -0.99
C HIS A 27 22.18 -5.60 -0.80
N LYS A 28 21.70 -6.18 -1.91
CA LYS A 28 21.21 -7.56 -1.93
C LYS A 28 22.37 -8.53 -2.20
N PRO A 29 22.75 -9.41 -1.25
CA PRO A 29 23.58 -10.56 -1.58
C PRO A 29 22.75 -11.53 -2.42
N LYS A 30 23.34 -12.05 -3.49
CA LYS A 30 22.71 -13.07 -4.33
C LYS A 30 22.60 -14.37 -3.52
N TYR A 31 21.46 -14.63 -2.89
CA TYR A 31 21.15 -15.97 -2.35
C TYR A 31 20.74 -16.92 -3.50
N LYS A 32 21.68 -17.13 -4.44
CA LYS A 32 21.71 -18.26 -5.37
C LYS A 32 23.13 -18.83 -5.42
N GLY A 33 23.54 -19.43 -4.30
CA GLY A 33 24.55 -20.49 -4.29
C GLY A 33 26.03 -20.12 -4.40
N LYS A 34 26.44 -18.84 -4.43
CA LYS A 34 27.85 -18.46 -4.39
C LYS A 34 28.14 -17.32 -3.40
N PRO A 35 28.91 -17.56 -2.34
CA PRO A 35 29.38 -16.50 -1.45
C PRO A 35 30.25 -15.49 -2.24
N GLY A 36 29.93 -14.20 -2.16
CA GLY A 36 30.79 -13.11 -2.66
C GLY A 36 30.37 -12.39 -3.94
N GLU A 37 29.26 -12.77 -4.59
CA GLU A 37 28.69 -11.97 -5.70
C GLU A 37 27.72 -10.92 -5.14
N TYR A 38 28.15 -9.66 -5.09
CA TYR A 38 27.30 -8.49 -4.78
C TYR A 38 26.54 -8.05 -6.03
N GLN A 39 25.25 -7.72 -5.90
CA GLN A 39 24.55 -6.97 -6.95
C GLN A 39 25.07 -5.53 -6.99
N GLN A 40 25.30 -5.00 -8.20
CA GLN A 40 25.64 -3.59 -8.44
C GLN A 40 24.43 -2.65 -8.39
N LYS A 41 23.20 -3.18 -8.39
CA LYS A 41 21.99 -2.37 -8.43
C LYS A 41 21.62 -1.97 -7.01
N TRP A 42 21.71 -0.68 -6.75
CA TRP A 42 21.23 -0.07 -5.53
C TRP A 42 19.70 -0.01 -5.57
N GLU A 43 19.06 -0.37 -4.46
CA GLU A 43 17.64 -0.13 -4.25
C GLU A 43 17.46 0.96 -3.20
N GLU A 44 16.56 1.89 -3.51
CA GLU A 44 16.32 3.10 -2.74
C GLU A 44 14.93 2.99 -2.13
N VAL A 45 14.84 3.07 -0.80
CA VAL A 45 13.56 3.12 -0.09
C VAL A 45 13.43 4.46 0.62
N ALA A 46 12.31 5.14 0.42
CA ALA A 46 12.06 6.41 1.08
C ALA A 46 11.60 6.15 2.52
N LEU A 47 12.53 6.36 3.46
CA LEU A 47 12.28 6.41 4.88
C LEU A 47 11.80 7.82 5.20
N TRP A 48 10.53 8.13 4.95
CA TRP A 48 10.01 9.48 5.21
C TRP A 48 10.19 9.81 6.69
N PRO A 49 11.08 10.75 7.06
CA PRO A 49 11.24 11.09 8.46
C PRO A 49 9.96 11.78 8.90
N LYS A 50 9.41 11.41 10.05
CA LYS A 50 8.14 11.98 10.56
C LYS A 50 8.14 13.52 10.62
N TYR A 51 9.30 14.14 10.72
CA TYR A 51 9.49 15.59 10.82
C TYR A 51 10.50 16.11 9.79
N CYS A 52 10.25 17.31 9.26
CA CYS A 52 11.20 18.04 8.44
C CYS A 52 12.42 18.42 9.27
N PRO A 53 13.65 18.04 8.85
CA PRO A 53 14.84 18.30 9.65
C PRO A 53 15.28 19.77 9.64
N PHE A 54 14.72 20.62 8.76
CA PHE A 54 15.01 22.05 8.73
C PHE A 54 14.17 22.85 9.72
N CYS A 55 12.86 22.56 9.79
CA CYS A 55 11.92 23.35 10.59
C CYS A 55 11.30 22.58 11.76
N GLY A 56 11.57 21.28 11.89
CA GLY A 56 11.04 20.40 12.93
C GLY A 56 9.54 20.10 12.84
N LYS A 57 8.84 20.66 11.84
CA LYS A 57 7.41 20.41 11.64
C LYS A 57 7.17 19.03 11.03
N PRO A 58 6.08 18.33 11.40
CA PRO A 58 5.72 17.08 10.74
C PRO A 58 5.48 17.32 9.25
N TYR A 59 5.84 16.36 8.39
CA TYR A 59 5.40 16.43 7.00
C TYR A 59 3.90 16.20 6.93
N ASP A 60 3.22 17.03 6.14
CA ASP A 60 1.85 16.76 5.76
C ASP A 60 1.87 15.78 4.58
N ILE A 61 1.58 14.50 4.86
CA ILE A 61 1.58 13.46 3.83
C ILE A 61 0.54 13.72 2.73
N LYS A 62 -0.53 14.48 3.04
CA LYS A 62 -1.57 14.82 2.07
C LYS A 62 -1.10 15.86 1.06
N GLU A 63 -0.15 16.72 1.42
CA GLU A 63 0.55 17.58 0.45
C GLU A 63 1.51 16.80 -0.45
N ILE A 64 1.86 15.56 -0.10
CA ILE A 64 2.81 14.72 -0.85
C ILE A 64 2.06 13.79 -1.80
N TYR A 65 1.09 13.03 -1.27
CA TYR A 65 0.40 11.98 -2.02
C TYR A 65 -1.04 12.31 -2.39
N GLY A 66 -1.58 13.42 -1.87
CA GLY A 66 -2.92 13.91 -2.20
C GLY A 66 -3.87 13.94 -0.99
N PRO A 67 -4.96 14.73 -1.09
CA PRO A 67 -5.84 15.05 0.04
C PRO A 67 -6.55 13.84 0.66
N ASP A 68 -6.79 12.80 -0.15
CA ASP A 68 -7.49 11.57 0.25
C ASP A 68 -6.56 10.51 0.84
N THR A 69 -5.27 10.81 0.95
CA THR A 69 -4.29 9.88 1.52
C THR A 69 -4.60 9.58 2.99
N VAL A 70 -4.61 8.29 3.32
CA VAL A 70 -4.81 7.78 4.69
C VAL A 70 -3.60 6.99 5.13
N GLU A 71 -3.06 7.32 6.31
CA GLU A 71 -2.01 6.54 6.96
C GLU A 71 -2.58 5.29 7.62
N LEU A 72 -2.12 4.13 7.15
CA LEU A 72 -2.53 2.84 7.69
C LEU A 72 -1.61 2.41 8.83
N LYS A 73 -0.30 2.56 8.62
CA LYS A 73 0.81 2.31 9.55
C LYS A 73 1.99 3.21 9.17
N GLU A 74 2.99 3.33 10.05
CA GLU A 74 4.26 3.98 9.73
C GLU A 74 4.81 3.53 8.36
N ASN A 75 5.05 4.50 7.47
CA ASN A 75 5.51 4.30 6.10
C ASN A 75 4.58 3.47 5.19
N LEU A 76 3.32 3.26 5.55
CA LEU A 76 2.30 2.62 4.72
C LEU A 76 1.06 3.51 4.64
N TYR A 77 0.81 4.03 3.45
CA TYR A 77 -0.30 4.92 3.16
C TYR A 77 -1.17 4.31 2.05
N CYS A 78 -2.49 4.39 2.18
CA CYS A 78 -3.40 4.20 1.05
C CYS A 78 -3.66 5.56 0.44
N THR A 79 -3.38 5.70 -0.85
CA THR A 79 -3.47 6.98 -1.58
C THR A 79 -4.69 7.05 -2.48
N HIS A 80 -5.20 5.91 -2.91
CA HIS A 80 -6.35 5.84 -3.80
C HIS A 80 -7.09 4.51 -3.63
N VAL A 81 -8.40 4.55 -3.84
CA VAL A 81 -9.28 3.39 -3.93
C VAL A 81 -10.22 3.63 -5.09
N GLU A 82 -10.38 2.65 -5.96
CA GLU A 82 -11.32 2.67 -7.07
C GLU A 82 -12.01 1.33 -7.29
N LEU A 83 -13.22 1.36 -7.82
CA LEU A 83 -13.87 0.16 -8.34
C LEU A 83 -13.25 -0.23 -9.68
N ASN A 84 -12.48 -1.32 -9.68
CA ASN A 84 -11.75 -1.76 -10.87
C ASN A 84 -12.56 -2.75 -11.73
N ASN A 85 -13.44 -3.54 -11.12
CA ASN A 85 -14.26 -4.50 -11.86
C ASN A 85 -15.66 -4.64 -11.25
N TRP A 86 -16.66 -4.73 -12.12
CA TRP A 86 -18.09 -4.84 -11.77
C TRP A 86 -18.86 -5.61 -12.85
N ASP A 87 -20.05 -6.08 -12.50
CA ASP A 87 -21.03 -6.58 -13.45
C ASP A 87 -22.42 -5.98 -13.19
N TYR A 88 -23.41 -6.43 -13.96
CA TYR A 88 -24.81 -6.06 -13.80
C TYR A 88 -25.64 -7.31 -13.54
N ASP A 89 -26.61 -7.22 -12.63
CA ASP A 89 -27.57 -8.30 -12.39
C ASP A 89 -28.70 -8.30 -13.43
N GLU A 90 -29.70 -9.16 -13.24
CA GLU A 90 -30.85 -9.29 -14.16
C GLU A 90 -31.75 -8.05 -14.20
N GLU A 91 -31.62 -7.14 -13.23
CA GLU A 91 -32.37 -5.88 -13.11
C GLU A 91 -31.54 -4.66 -13.51
N ASP A 92 -30.44 -4.89 -14.26
CA ASP A 92 -29.45 -3.89 -14.67
C ASP A 92 -28.83 -3.14 -13.48
N GLN A 93 -28.77 -3.74 -12.29
CA GLN A 93 -28.12 -3.15 -11.13
C GLN A 93 -26.63 -3.48 -11.10
N MET A 94 -25.80 -2.44 -10.96
CA MET A 94 -24.35 -2.61 -10.89
C MET A 94 -23.94 -3.29 -9.58
N ARG A 95 -23.14 -4.35 -9.69
CA ARG A 95 -22.59 -5.10 -8.57
C ARG A 95 -21.06 -5.07 -8.59
N PRO A 96 -20.41 -4.67 -7.48
CA PRO A 96 -18.95 -4.62 -7.41
C PRO A 96 -18.34 -6.01 -7.33
N ILE A 97 -17.20 -6.20 -7.99
CA ILE A 97 -16.44 -7.47 -7.98
C ILE A 97 -15.06 -7.26 -7.35
N THR A 98 -14.32 -6.24 -7.77
CA THR A 98 -12.95 -6.00 -7.32
C THR A 98 -12.66 -4.51 -7.20
N TYR A 99 -12.05 -4.11 -6.09
CA TYR A 99 -11.46 -2.78 -5.90
C TYR A 99 -9.97 -2.81 -6.21
N GLU A 100 -9.46 -1.78 -6.86
CA GLU A 100 -8.03 -1.48 -6.86
C GLU A 100 -7.73 -0.49 -5.73
N LEU A 101 -6.66 -0.78 -4.97
CA LEU A 101 -6.15 0.08 -3.92
C LEU A 101 -4.71 0.43 -4.25
N SER A 102 -4.42 1.72 -4.37
CA SER A 102 -3.06 2.22 -4.54
C SER A 102 -2.47 2.61 -3.19
N PHE A 103 -1.24 2.16 -2.94
CA PHE A 103 -0.49 2.41 -1.72
C PHE A 103 0.85 3.09 -2.00
N ARG A 104 1.34 3.76 -0.97
CA ARG A 104 2.74 4.17 -0.84
C ARG A 104 3.35 3.43 0.35
N TYR A 105 4.20 2.45 0.07
CA TYR A 105 4.94 1.68 1.06
C TYR A 105 6.41 2.04 1.00
N TYR A 106 6.94 2.71 2.03
CA TYR A 106 8.25 3.35 2.01
C TYR A 106 8.48 4.23 0.76
N GLY A 107 7.43 4.97 0.37
CA GLY A 107 7.39 5.81 -0.83
C GLY A 107 7.27 5.07 -2.16
N VAL A 108 7.41 3.75 -2.17
CA VAL A 108 7.21 2.93 -3.36
C VAL A 108 5.73 2.74 -3.63
N GLU A 109 5.34 2.86 -4.89
CA GLU A 109 3.97 2.61 -5.35
C GLU A 109 3.67 1.12 -5.36
N VAL A 110 2.51 0.76 -4.81
CA VAL A 110 1.98 -0.61 -4.85
C VAL A 110 0.52 -0.52 -5.24
N SER A 111 0.10 -1.23 -6.29
CA SER A 111 -1.32 -1.45 -6.60
C SER A 111 -1.72 -2.83 -6.09
N ALA A 112 -2.86 -2.93 -5.39
CA ALA A 112 -3.38 -4.22 -4.95
C ALA A 112 -4.87 -4.34 -5.22
N TYR A 113 -5.30 -5.54 -5.59
CA TYR A 113 -6.66 -5.80 -6.04
C TYR A 113 -7.42 -6.64 -5.01
N LEU A 114 -8.42 -6.06 -4.39
CA LEU A 114 -9.22 -6.68 -3.33
C LEU A 114 -10.59 -7.09 -3.86
N THR A 115 -10.93 -8.38 -3.73
CA THR A 115 -12.23 -8.89 -4.18
C THR A 115 -13.33 -8.60 -3.17
N THR A 116 -14.57 -8.50 -3.64
CA THR A 116 -15.73 -8.39 -2.75
C THR A 116 -15.96 -9.63 -1.89
N GLU A 117 -15.48 -10.81 -2.29
CA GLU A 117 -15.47 -12.00 -1.41
C GLU A 117 -14.55 -11.79 -0.19
N SER A 118 -13.36 -11.22 -0.38
CA SER A 118 -12.46 -10.85 0.74
C SER A 118 -13.14 -9.87 1.71
N LEU A 119 -13.94 -8.92 1.19
CA LEU A 119 -14.73 -7.98 2.00
C LEU A 119 -15.82 -8.69 2.82
N LYS A 120 -16.56 -9.63 2.21
CA LYS A 120 -17.59 -10.44 2.89
C LYS A 120 -16.99 -11.31 3.99
N ASP A 121 -15.85 -11.92 3.70
CA ASP A 121 -15.09 -12.75 4.64
C ASP A 121 -14.42 -11.94 5.76
N LYS A 122 -14.47 -10.60 5.66
CA LYS A 122 -13.85 -9.65 6.59
C LYS A 122 -12.37 -9.95 6.81
N ARG A 123 -11.69 -10.32 5.74
CA ARG A 123 -10.24 -10.54 5.74
C ARG A 123 -9.61 -9.94 4.50
N VAL A 124 -8.56 -9.15 4.67
CA VAL A 124 -7.83 -8.64 3.51
C VAL A 124 -6.99 -9.77 2.92
N ASP A 125 -7.40 -10.20 1.73
CA ASP A 125 -6.67 -11.11 0.88
C ASP A 125 -6.70 -10.55 -0.55
N PHE A 126 -5.56 -10.03 -0.99
CA PHE A 126 -5.44 -9.40 -2.29
C PHE A 126 -5.30 -10.48 -3.37
N SER A 127 -6.17 -10.43 -4.37
CA SER A 127 -6.12 -11.33 -5.54
C SER A 127 -4.87 -11.13 -6.39
N MET A 128 -4.31 -9.93 -6.37
CA MET A 128 -3.08 -9.56 -7.07
C MET A 128 -2.46 -8.33 -6.40
N VAL A 129 -1.13 -8.29 -6.37
CA VAL A 129 -0.35 -7.14 -5.93
C VAL A 129 0.71 -6.84 -6.99
N GLU A 130 0.72 -5.61 -7.48
CA GLU A 130 1.69 -5.09 -8.44
C GLU A 130 2.63 -4.11 -7.74
N CYS A 131 3.92 -4.43 -7.75
CA CYS A 131 4.96 -3.61 -7.16
C CYS A 131 6.25 -3.75 -7.97
N ALA A 132 6.89 -2.63 -8.30
CA ALA A 132 8.16 -2.62 -9.03
C ALA A 132 9.38 -2.94 -8.13
N SER A 133 9.17 -3.25 -6.86
CA SER A 133 10.20 -3.33 -5.81
C SER A 133 10.27 -4.71 -5.15
N ASP A 134 11.48 -5.05 -4.67
CA ASP A 134 11.73 -6.22 -3.81
C ASP A 134 10.98 -6.16 -2.47
N LEU A 135 10.35 -5.02 -2.14
CA LEU A 135 9.51 -4.85 -0.94
C LEU A 135 8.20 -5.65 -0.98
N LEU A 136 7.82 -6.24 -2.12
CA LEU A 136 6.55 -6.95 -2.29
C LEU A 136 6.30 -7.98 -1.17
N ALA A 137 7.26 -8.86 -0.88
CA ALA A 137 7.09 -9.88 0.14
C ALA A 137 6.88 -9.28 1.55
N SER A 138 7.54 -8.17 1.86
CA SER A 138 7.36 -7.46 3.13
C SER A 138 6.04 -6.69 3.18
N PHE A 139 5.54 -6.20 2.06
CA PHE A 139 4.22 -5.60 1.97
C PHE A 139 3.14 -6.65 2.22
N GLU A 140 3.19 -7.79 1.53
CA GLU A 140 2.22 -8.88 1.69
C GLU A 140 2.21 -9.44 3.13
N ASP A 141 3.40 -9.59 3.74
CA ASP A 141 3.51 -10.09 5.11
C ASP A 141 2.80 -9.19 6.14
N ILE A 142 2.68 -7.88 5.89
CA ILE A 142 1.94 -6.96 6.78
C ILE A 142 0.47 -7.38 6.91
N PHE A 143 -0.15 -7.76 5.79
CA PHE A 143 -1.57 -8.13 5.74
C PHE A 143 -1.78 -9.60 6.15
N ILE A 144 -0.81 -10.48 5.89
CA ILE A 144 -0.88 -11.89 6.31
C ILE A 144 -0.71 -12.03 7.83
N SER A 145 0.23 -11.30 8.42
CA SER A 145 0.60 -11.43 9.83
C SER A 145 -0.31 -10.66 10.79
N SER A 146 -1.21 -9.82 10.27
CA SER A 146 -1.90 -8.84 11.09
C SER A 146 -3.22 -8.35 10.53
N ASN A 147 -4.31 -8.70 11.22
CA ASN A 147 -5.67 -8.28 10.84
C ASN A 147 -6.00 -6.84 11.25
N PHE A 148 -5.09 -6.09 11.88
CA PHE A 148 -5.40 -4.73 12.40
C PHE A 148 -5.61 -3.69 11.28
N LEU A 149 -5.23 -4.01 10.04
CA LEU A 149 -5.45 -3.14 8.90
C LEU A 149 -6.74 -3.44 8.16
N ASP A 150 -7.32 -4.63 8.36
CA ASP A 150 -8.47 -5.10 7.59
C ASP A 150 -9.65 -4.13 7.70
N ASP A 151 -10.00 -3.75 8.93
CA ASP A 151 -11.09 -2.80 9.19
C ASP A 151 -10.85 -1.45 8.48
N LYS A 152 -9.61 -0.95 8.47
CA LYS A 152 -9.28 0.31 7.78
C LYS A 152 -9.44 0.18 6.27
N ILE A 153 -9.01 -0.94 5.69
CA ILE A 153 -9.15 -1.20 4.25
C ILE A 153 -10.63 -1.30 3.87
N PHE A 154 -11.44 -1.96 4.70
CA PHE A 154 -12.89 -2.08 4.46
C PHE A 154 -13.59 -0.74 4.59
N GLU A 155 -13.24 0.07 5.58
CA GLU A 155 -13.74 1.44 5.72
C GLU A 155 -13.41 2.30 4.50
N LEU A 156 -12.22 2.14 3.91
CA LEU A 156 -11.84 2.86 2.68
C LEU A 156 -12.66 2.42 1.47
N CYS A 157 -12.84 1.11 1.26
CA CYS A 157 -13.67 0.59 0.16
C CYS A 157 -15.13 1.02 0.31
N LYS A 158 -15.66 0.93 1.53
CA LYS A 158 -17.01 1.38 1.85
C LYS A 158 -17.19 2.88 1.59
N LYS A 159 -16.25 3.71 2.05
CA LYS A 159 -16.28 5.15 1.81
C LYS A 159 -16.29 5.46 0.31
N HIS A 160 -15.41 4.82 -0.47
CA HIS A 160 -15.37 5.01 -1.91
C HIS A 160 -16.71 4.63 -2.55
N TRP A 161 -17.26 3.46 -2.21
CA TRP A 161 -18.57 3.04 -2.70
C TRP A 161 -19.65 4.07 -2.35
N ASP A 162 -19.81 4.43 -1.09
CA ASP A 162 -20.87 5.34 -0.64
C ASP A 162 -20.78 6.74 -1.30
N GLU A 163 -19.57 7.20 -1.64
CA GLU A 163 -19.33 8.51 -2.24
C GLU A 163 -19.44 8.54 -3.78
N VAL A 164 -19.10 7.43 -4.44
CA VAL A 164 -18.92 7.39 -5.91
C VAL A 164 -19.99 6.53 -6.60
N GLU A 165 -20.19 5.30 -6.12
CA GLU A 165 -20.90 4.24 -6.86
C GLU A 165 -22.24 3.84 -6.24
N GLY A 166 -22.30 3.82 -4.92
CA GLY A 166 -23.39 3.27 -4.12
C GLY A 166 -24.63 4.16 -4.07
N LYS A 167 -24.59 5.35 -4.67
CA LYS A 167 -25.76 6.22 -4.74
C LYS A 167 -26.80 5.58 -5.65
N ASP A 168 -27.95 5.24 -5.07
CA ASP A 168 -29.06 4.55 -5.74
C ASP A 168 -28.74 3.09 -6.14
N SER A 169 -27.64 2.51 -5.64
CA SER A 169 -27.33 1.09 -5.86
C SER A 169 -28.10 0.20 -4.89
N GLU A 170 -28.63 -0.91 -5.42
CA GLU A 170 -29.17 -1.99 -4.59
C GLU A 170 -28.09 -2.89 -4.01
N TYR A 171 -26.81 -2.63 -4.27
CA TYR A 171 -25.68 -3.38 -3.73
C TYR A 171 -24.90 -2.56 -2.71
N ASN A 172 -24.35 -3.26 -1.72
CA ASN A 172 -23.34 -2.72 -0.83
C ASN A 172 -21.95 -2.79 -1.45
N TYR A 173 -21.00 -2.07 -0.85
CA TYR A 173 -19.59 -2.07 -1.25
C TYR A 173 -18.96 -3.47 -1.34
N ASP A 174 -19.45 -4.45 -0.56
CA ASP A 174 -19.01 -5.84 -0.56
C ASP A 174 -19.81 -6.72 -1.54
N GLY A 175 -20.64 -6.15 -2.41
CA GLY A 175 -21.44 -6.88 -3.39
C GLY A 175 -22.61 -7.67 -2.81
N THR A 176 -22.97 -7.46 -1.53
CA THR A 176 -24.23 -7.98 -0.98
C THR A 176 -25.40 -7.10 -1.40
N ARG A 177 -26.51 -7.71 -1.85
CA ARG A 177 -27.73 -6.96 -2.20
C ARG A 177 -28.40 -6.43 -0.94
N GLN A 178 -28.82 -5.17 -0.97
CA GLN A 178 -29.58 -4.52 0.08
C GLN A 178 -31.01 -5.09 0.12
N PRO A 179 -31.61 -5.21 1.31
CA PRO A 179 -32.97 -5.73 1.48
C PRO A 179 -34.06 -4.76 1.03
#